data_AF-A0A2R6KF37-F1
#
_entry.id   AF-A0A2R6KF37-F1
#
_cell.length_a   1.000
_cell.length_b   1.000
_cell.length_c   1.000
_cell.angle_alpha   90.00
_cell.angle_beta   90.00
_cell.angle_gamma   90.00
#
_symmetry.space_group_name_H-M   'P 1'
#
loop_
_entity.id
_entity.type
_entity.pdbx_description
1 polymer ?
#
loop_
_entity_poly.entity_id
_entity_poly.type
_entity_poly.pdbx_seq_one_letter_code
_entity_poly.pdbx_strand_id
1 'polypeptide(L)'
;MRTVVPFAADSPKTRLSDVLTADERSSFARALLDDVLATVRAGGGAPTVLSTAPLEVDAPVAVDDRSLSTAVNAVLAEADGAVAVAMADLGIASAAAVKRLYTAEGDVAVAPGRGGGTNALVVRHGDFRVDYHGVSYRDHRERAREVGASVSVVDSHRLATDVDERADLAEVLIHGDGPARDWLVDAGFELDAGGGRVTVRR
;
A
#
# COMPACT_ATOMS: atom_id res chain seq x y z
N MET A 1 -8.02 9.03 -11.34
CA MET A 1 -8.30 9.15 -9.89
C MET A 1 -7.07 9.71 -9.19
N ARG A 2 -7.15 10.78 -8.38
CA ARG A 2 -6.00 11.25 -7.59
C ARG A 2 -5.66 10.18 -6.55
N THR A 3 -4.40 9.76 -6.46
CA THR A 3 -3.98 8.70 -5.51
C THR A 3 -2.74 9.11 -4.75
N VAL A 4 -2.85 9.11 -3.43
CA VAL A 4 -1.73 9.33 -2.52
C VAL A 4 -1.08 7.98 -2.21
N VAL A 5 0.24 7.92 -2.28
CA VAL A 5 1.03 6.73 -1.93
C VAL A 5 1.97 7.09 -0.78
N PRO A 6 1.58 6.82 0.49
CA PRO A 6 2.42 7.13 1.64
C PRO A 6 3.68 6.26 1.65
N PHE A 7 4.84 6.88 1.85
CA PHE A 7 6.13 6.19 1.83
C PHE A 7 7.09 6.72 2.91
N ALA A 8 7.37 5.90 3.92
CA ALA A 8 8.41 6.19 4.90
C ALA A 8 9.79 5.88 4.30
N ALA A 9 10.60 6.91 4.07
CA ALA A 9 11.92 6.76 3.46
C ALA A 9 12.97 6.23 4.45
N ASP A 10 12.77 6.44 5.75
CA ASP A 10 13.73 6.09 6.78
C ASP A 10 13.55 4.66 7.27
N SER A 11 14.60 3.84 7.13
CA SER A 11 14.68 2.46 7.63
C SER A 11 13.45 1.59 7.29
N PRO A 12 13.07 1.45 6.00
CA PRO A 12 11.87 0.70 5.64
C PRO A 12 12.01 -0.79 5.96
N LYS A 13 10.84 -1.46 6.03
CA LYS A 13 10.70 -2.92 6.09
C LYS A 13 11.49 -3.60 7.22
N THR A 14 11.60 -2.98 8.40
CA THR A 14 12.40 -3.49 9.54
C THR A 14 12.11 -4.94 9.94
N ARG A 15 10.89 -5.43 9.70
CA ARG A 15 10.47 -6.83 9.89
C ARG A 15 11.15 -7.84 8.96
N LEU A 16 11.80 -7.38 7.88
CA LEU A 16 12.64 -8.18 6.97
C LEU A 16 14.13 -8.16 7.36
N SER A 17 14.49 -7.64 8.54
CA SER A 17 15.90 -7.54 8.96
C SER A 17 16.58 -8.90 9.19
N ASP A 18 15.81 -9.98 9.29
CA ASP A 18 16.31 -11.35 9.38
C ASP A 18 16.73 -11.95 8.02
N VAL A 19 16.35 -11.31 6.91
CA VAL A 19 16.68 -11.73 5.54
C VAL A 19 17.39 -10.68 4.71
N LEU A 20 17.18 -9.40 5.03
CA LEU A 20 17.65 -8.25 4.26
C LEU A 20 18.46 -7.30 5.14
N THR A 21 19.63 -6.91 4.64
CA THR A 21 20.43 -5.80 5.18
C THR A 21 19.68 -4.46 5.06
N ALA A 22 20.17 -3.41 5.72
CA ALA A 22 19.51 -2.09 5.69
C ALA A 22 19.43 -1.50 4.27
N ASP A 23 20.48 -1.67 3.48
CA ASP A 23 20.53 -1.19 2.09
C ASP A 23 19.59 -1.99 1.20
N GLU A 24 19.55 -3.31 1.39
CA GLU A 24 18.62 -4.19 0.66
C GLU A 24 17.16 -3.87 0.97
N ARG A 25 16.82 -3.62 2.24
CA ARG A 25 15.45 -3.20 2.60
C ARG A 25 15.07 -1.88 1.94
N SER A 26 15.99 -0.92 1.90
CA SER A 26 15.77 0.36 1.23
C SER A 26 15.58 0.19 -0.27
N SER A 27 16.40 -0.66 -0.90
CA SER A 27 16.28 -0.98 -2.33
C SER A 27 14.98 -1.71 -2.64
N PHE A 28 14.60 -2.71 -1.83
CA PHE A 28 13.39 -3.49 -2.04
C PHE A 28 12.11 -2.66 -1.81
N ALA A 29 12.11 -1.77 -0.80
CA ALA A 29 11.01 -0.85 -0.57
C ALA A 29 10.78 0.11 -1.76
N ARG A 30 11.85 0.53 -2.45
CA ARG A 30 11.74 1.31 -3.69
C ARG A 30 11.17 0.49 -4.84
N ALA A 31 11.59 -0.77 -4.99
CA ALA A 31 11.04 -1.66 -6.00
C ALA A 31 9.53 -1.90 -5.79
N LEU A 32 9.09 -2.09 -4.54
CA LEU A 32 7.66 -2.16 -4.18
C LEU A 32 6.91 -0.85 -4.52
N LEU A 33 7.51 0.30 -4.22
CA LEU A 33 6.93 1.58 -4.56
C LEU A 33 6.77 1.73 -6.08
N ASP A 34 7.77 1.35 -6.87
CA ASP A 34 7.71 1.40 -8.33
C ASP A 34 6.57 0.53 -8.88
N ASP A 35 6.39 -0.69 -8.33
CA ASP A 35 5.25 -1.56 -8.64
C ASP A 35 3.90 -0.89 -8.35
N VAL A 36 3.76 -0.27 -7.17
CA VAL A 36 2.53 0.43 -6.77
C VAL A 36 2.26 1.62 -7.68
N LEU A 37 3.27 2.43 -8.00
CA LEU A 37 3.14 3.60 -8.87
C LEU A 37 2.70 3.19 -10.29
N ALA A 38 3.33 2.17 -10.86
CA ALA A 38 2.97 1.63 -12.17
C ALA A 38 1.54 1.07 -12.17
N THR A 39 1.19 0.30 -11.13
CA THR A 39 -0.13 -0.31 -10.98
C THR A 39 -1.24 0.73 -10.82
N VAL A 40 -0.98 1.80 -10.05
CA VAL A 40 -1.91 2.92 -9.88
C VAL A 40 -2.18 3.60 -11.23
N ARG A 41 -1.14 3.89 -12.02
CA ARG A 41 -1.31 4.47 -13.37
C ARG A 41 -2.12 3.56 -14.28
N ALA A 42 -1.74 2.27 -14.35
CA ALA A 42 -2.44 1.28 -15.17
C ALA A 42 -3.90 1.07 -14.74
N GLY A 43 -4.22 1.27 -13.46
CA GLY A 43 -5.58 1.26 -12.92
C GLY A 43 -6.42 2.52 -13.23
N GLY A 44 -5.85 3.53 -13.90
CA GLY A 44 -6.50 4.82 -14.18
C GLY A 44 -6.32 5.88 -13.09
N GLY A 45 -5.34 5.68 -12.20
CA GLY A 45 -4.95 6.60 -11.15
C GLY A 45 -3.84 7.56 -11.58
N ALA A 46 -3.69 8.63 -10.82
CA ALA A 46 -2.59 9.58 -10.92
C ALA A 46 -1.90 9.61 -9.55
N PRO A 47 -0.75 8.92 -9.39
CA PRO A 47 -0.10 8.80 -8.10
C PRO A 47 0.66 10.07 -7.73
N THR A 48 0.68 10.37 -6.43
CA THR A 48 1.59 11.31 -5.78
C THR A 48 2.15 10.63 -4.54
N VAL A 49 3.47 10.56 -4.43
CA VAL A 49 4.14 9.98 -3.27
C VAL A 49 4.11 11.00 -2.13
N LEU A 50 3.60 10.59 -0.98
CA LEU A 50 3.65 11.37 0.25
C LEU A 50 4.77 10.78 1.11
N SER A 51 5.94 11.40 1.08
CA SER A 51 7.16 10.83 1.65
C SER A 51 7.67 11.57 2.87
N THR A 52 8.24 10.86 3.84
CA THR A 52 8.84 11.47 5.03
C THR A 52 10.17 12.17 4.75
N ALA A 53 10.79 11.93 3.60
CA ALA A 53 12.03 12.57 3.18
C ALA A 53 12.06 12.79 1.65
N PRO A 54 12.98 13.61 1.11
CA PRO A 54 13.17 13.74 -0.32
C PRO A 54 13.44 12.38 -0.98
N LEU A 55 12.78 12.13 -2.11
CA LEU A 55 12.84 10.88 -2.84
C LEU A 55 12.81 11.16 -4.34
N GLU A 56 13.72 10.54 -5.08
CA GLU A 56 13.74 10.59 -6.55
C GLU A 56 13.02 9.34 -7.09
N VAL A 57 11.83 9.54 -7.66
CA VAL A 57 10.97 8.50 -8.26
C VAL A 57 10.23 9.07 -9.45
N ASP A 58 9.72 8.22 -10.34
CA ASP A 58 8.91 8.61 -11.50
C ASP A 58 7.50 9.07 -11.09
N ALA A 59 7.33 9.93 -10.10
CA ALA A 59 6.04 10.48 -9.69
C ALA A 59 6.24 11.81 -8.95
N PRO A 60 5.23 12.70 -8.92
CA PRO A 60 5.24 13.84 -8.02
C PRO A 60 5.45 13.38 -6.57
N VAL A 61 6.37 14.03 -5.86
CA VAL A 61 6.67 13.77 -4.45
C VAL A 61 6.30 15.00 -3.62
N ALA A 62 5.49 14.79 -2.59
CA ALA A 62 5.26 15.75 -1.53
C ALA A 62 5.97 15.25 -0.27
N VAL A 63 6.91 16.05 0.24
CA VAL A 63 7.63 15.73 1.48
C VAL A 63 6.84 16.24 2.67
N ASP A 64 6.54 15.33 3.61
CA ASP A 64 5.78 15.58 4.82
C ASP A 64 6.26 14.62 5.92
N ASP A 65 6.91 15.16 6.95
CA ASP A 65 7.52 14.40 8.05
C ASP A 65 6.53 14.10 9.20
N ARG A 66 5.26 14.51 9.06
CA ARG A 66 4.20 14.20 10.03
C ARG A 66 3.87 12.70 10.02
N SER A 67 3.17 12.24 11.05
CA SER A 67 2.70 10.85 11.11
C SER A 67 1.80 10.50 9.92
N LEU A 68 1.77 9.22 9.53
CA LEU A 68 0.98 8.72 8.39
C LEU A 68 -0.47 9.23 8.41
N SER A 69 -1.18 9.05 9.53
CA SER A 69 -2.56 9.52 9.68
C SER A 69 -2.69 11.03 9.55
N THR A 70 -1.75 11.80 10.13
CA THR A 70 -1.77 13.27 10.07
C THR A 70 -1.55 13.78 8.64
N ALA A 71 -0.54 13.24 7.96
CA ALA A 71 -0.18 13.66 6.61
C ALA A 71 -1.28 13.32 5.60
N VAL A 72 -1.84 12.10 5.67
CA VAL A 72 -2.97 11.70 4.81
C VAL A 72 -4.21 12.55 5.10
N ASN A 73 -4.54 12.79 6.37
CA ASN A 73 -5.70 13.64 6.71
C ASN A 73 -5.56 15.09 6.23
N ALA A 74 -4.35 15.64 6.18
CA ALA A 74 -4.11 16.96 5.58
C ALA A 74 -4.48 16.95 4.10
N VAL A 75 -4.05 15.93 3.35
CA VAL A 75 -4.42 15.78 1.93
C VAL A 75 -5.93 15.63 1.74
N LEU A 76 -6.59 14.85 2.60
CA LEU A 76 -8.05 14.67 2.54
C LEU A 76 -8.81 15.96 2.84
N ALA A 77 -8.32 16.77 3.79
CA ALA A 77 -8.96 18.03 4.16
C ALA A 77 -8.83 19.13 3.09
N GLU A 78 -7.77 19.11 2.30
CA GLU A 78 -7.50 20.09 1.23
C GLU A 78 -8.07 19.68 -0.13
N ALA A 79 -8.64 18.48 -0.27
CA ALA A 79 -9.11 17.98 -1.54
C ALA A 79 -10.56 18.38 -1.83
N ASP A 80 -10.79 19.02 -2.98
CA ASP A 80 -12.13 19.35 -3.49
C ASP A 80 -12.86 18.17 -4.16
N GLY A 81 -12.40 16.93 -3.95
CA GLY A 81 -12.95 15.75 -4.61
C GLY A 81 -12.37 14.44 -4.09
N ALA A 82 -12.73 13.33 -4.76
CA ALA A 82 -12.35 12.00 -4.32
C ALA A 82 -10.82 11.79 -4.31
N VAL A 83 -10.29 11.27 -3.21
CA VAL A 83 -8.88 10.91 -3.05
C VAL A 83 -8.78 9.43 -2.75
N ALA A 84 -7.94 8.73 -3.50
CA ALA A 84 -7.53 7.38 -3.14
C ALA A 84 -6.22 7.42 -2.33
N VAL A 85 -6.06 6.46 -1.43
CA VAL A 85 -4.78 6.17 -0.76
C VAL A 85 -4.45 4.71 -1.01
N ALA A 86 -3.22 4.41 -1.39
CA ALA A 86 -2.71 3.05 -1.57
C ALA A 86 -1.35 2.96 -0.88
N MET A 87 -1.18 1.98 0.01
CA MET A 87 0.10 1.77 0.69
C MET A 87 1.20 1.40 -0.33
N ALA A 88 2.44 1.81 -0.07
CA ALA A 88 3.56 1.67 -1.00
C ALA A 88 4.13 0.25 -1.12
N ASP A 89 3.58 -0.71 -0.38
CA ASP A 89 4.08 -2.07 -0.24
C ASP A 89 3.13 -3.14 -0.78
N LEU A 90 2.19 -2.73 -1.61
CA LEU A 90 1.27 -3.63 -2.31
C LEU A 90 1.92 -4.19 -3.58
N GLY A 91 3.07 -4.86 -3.40
CA GLY A 91 3.91 -5.39 -4.49
C GLY A 91 3.25 -6.45 -5.38
N ILE A 92 2.08 -6.95 -4.99
CA ILE A 92 1.29 -7.87 -5.83
C ILE A 92 -0.02 -7.25 -6.31
N ALA A 93 -0.25 -5.95 -6.10
CA ALA A 93 -1.42 -5.27 -6.59
C ALA A 93 -1.52 -5.40 -8.11
N SER A 94 -2.74 -5.36 -8.63
CA SER A 94 -2.97 -5.40 -10.08
C SER A 94 -3.81 -4.21 -10.51
N ALA A 95 -3.61 -3.76 -11.75
CA ALA A 95 -4.37 -2.67 -12.34
C ALA A 95 -5.89 -2.93 -12.27
N ALA A 96 -6.31 -4.19 -12.45
CA ALA A 96 -7.70 -4.60 -12.31
C ALA A 96 -8.22 -4.44 -10.87
N ALA A 97 -7.43 -4.81 -9.86
CA ALA A 97 -7.81 -4.64 -8.47
C ALA A 97 -7.91 -3.16 -8.07
N VAL A 98 -6.94 -2.34 -8.49
CA VAL A 98 -6.96 -0.88 -8.28
C VAL A 98 -8.16 -0.25 -8.99
N LYS A 99 -8.46 -0.64 -10.23
CA LYS A 99 -9.63 -0.16 -10.95
C LYS A 99 -10.93 -0.50 -10.22
N ARG A 100 -11.08 -1.74 -9.72
CA ARG A 100 -12.24 -2.13 -8.90
C ARG A 100 -12.39 -1.27 -7.66
N LEU A 101 -11.27 -0.95 -6.99
CA LEU A 101 -11.28 -0.04 -5.84
C LEU A 101 -11.79 1.36 -6.23
N TYR A 102 -11.29 1.93 -7.33
CA TYR A 102 -11.70 3.26 -7.79
C TYR A 102 -13.17 3.34 -8.21
N THR A 103 -13.72 2.27 -8.77
CA THR A 103 -15.10 2.21 -9.24
C THR A 103 -16.08 1.68 -8.20
N ALA A 104 -15.60 1.23 -7.03
CA ALA A 104 -16.47 0.77 -5.95
C ALA A 104 -17.36 1.91 -5.47
N GLU A 105 -18.64 1.60 -5.28
CA GLU A 105 -19.66 2.54 -4.83
C GLU A 105 -19.46 2.99 -3.37
N GLY A 106 -20.26 3.94 -2.92
CA GLY A 106 -20.25 4.44 -1.55
C GLY A 106 -19.26 5.59 -1.33
N ASP A 107 -19.39 6.22 -0.18
CA ASP A 107 -18.64 7.42 0.17
C ASP A 107 -17.20 7.09 0.59
N VAL A 108 -16.99 5.89 1.13
CA VAL A 108 -15.67 5.32 1.41
C VAL A 108 -15.59 3.90 0.86
N ALA A 109 -14.71 3.65 -0.09
CA ALA A 109 -14.35 2.29 -0.50
C ALA A 109 -13.06 1.89 0.20
N VAL A 110 -12.99 0.68 0.79
CA VAL A 110 -11.83 0.23 1.56
C VAL A 110 -11.39 -1.17 1.15
N ALA A 111 -10.09 -1.35 0.95
CA ALA A 111 -9.46 -2.66 0.82
C ALA A 111 -8.72 -2.98 2.13
N PRO A 112 -9.17 -4.00 2.89
CA PRO A 112 -8.51 -4.36 4.15
C PRO A 112 -7.15 -5.00 3.88
N GLY A 113 -6.19 -4.75 4.77
CA GLY A 113 -4.92 -5.47 4.83
C GLY A 113 -4.99 -6.71 5.71
N ARG A 114 -3.95 -7.55 5.66
CA ARG A 114 -3.80 -8.67 6.61
C ARG A 114 -3.59 -8.10 8.02
N GLY A 115 -4.01 -8.85 9.04
CA GLY A 115 -3.86 -8.43 10.44
C GLY A 115 -4.77 -7.27 10.90
N GLY A 116 -5.73 -6.84 10.08
CA GLY A 116 -6.70 -5.80 10.47
C GLY A 116 -6.33 -4.37 10.06
N GLY A 117 -5.26 -4.22 9.27
CA GLY A 117 -4.85 -2.95 8.67
C GLY A 117 -5.74 -2.50 7.51
N THR A 118 -5.45 -1.32 6.96
CA THR A 118 -6.09 -0.78 5.75
C THR A 118 -5.03 -0.54 4.69
N ASN A 119 -5.10 -1.27 3.59
CA ASN A 119 -4.07 -1.24 2.55
C ASN A 119 -4.39 -0.25 1.44
N ALA A 120 -5.68 -0.05 1.15
CA ALA A 120 -6.09 0.98 0.21
C ALA A 120 -7.49 1.49 0.53
N LEU A 121 -7.77 2.73 0.12
CA LEU A 121 -9.04 3.39 0.31
C LEU A 121 -9.34 4.39 -0.81
N VAL A 122 -10.61 4.66 -1.04
CA VAL A 122 -11.11 5.81 -1.81
C VAL A 122 -12.06 6.57 -0.90
N VAL A 123 -11.76 7.84 -0.67
CA VAL A 123 -12.54 8.73 0.18
C VAL A 123 -13.22 9.75 -0.70
N ARG A 124 -14.55 9.78 -0.65
CA ARG A 124 -15.42 10.73 -1.35
C ARG A 124 -16.16 11.65 -0.39
N HIS A 125 -16.25 11.28 0.90
CA HIS A 125 -16.87 12.10 1.94
C HIS A 125 -15.88 13.13 2.51
N GLY A 126 -16.20 14.42 2.42
CA GLY A 126 -15.32 15.51 2.87
C GLY A 126 -14.99 15.51 4.36
N ASP A 127 -15.88 14.97 5.19
CA ASP A 127 -15.68 14.90 6.65
C ASP A 127 -14.97 13.62 7.13
N PHE A 128 -14.76 12.63 6.24
CA PHE A 128 -14.11 11.37 6.65
C PHE A 128 -12.62 11.57 6.92
N ARG A 129 -12.12 11.03 8.03
CA ARG A 129 -10.70 11.07 8.42
C ARG A 129 -10.17 9.69 8.73
N VAL A 130 -8.94 9.43 8.31
CA VAL A 130 -8.23 8.17 8.51
C VAL A 130 -7.53 8.11 9.85
N ASP A 131 -7.30 6.90 10.32
CA ASP A 131 -6.40 6.56 11.40
C ASP A 131 -5.81 5.16 11.17
N TYR A 132 -4.52 5.10 10.82
CA TYR A 132 -3.83 3.85 10.51
C TYR A 132 -3.31 3.10 11.73
N HIS A 133 -3.54 3.59 12.95
CA HIS A 133 -3.14 2.89 14.17
C HIS A 133 -4.05 1.68 14.46
N GLY A 134 -3.50 0.67 15.13
CA GLY A 134 -4.28 -0.45 15.65
C GLY A 134 -5.02 -1.24 14.57
N VAL A 135 -6.32 -1.48 14.78
CA VAL A 135 -7.18 -2.25 13.87
C VAL A 135 -7.84 -1.29 12.88
N SER A 136 -7.01 -0.59 12.10
CA SER A 136 -7.44 0.56 11.29
C SER A 136 -8.60 0.25 10.35
N TYR A 137 -8.73 -0.97 9.81
CA TYR A 137 -9.90 -1.31 8.99
C TYR A 137 -11.22 -1.20 9.77
N ARG A 138 -11.27 -1.71 11.01
CA ARG A 138 -12.47 -1.59 11.86
C ARG A 138 -12.71 -0.13 12.21
N ASP A 139 -11.66 0.55 12.64
CA ASP A 139 -11.76 1.91 13.16
C ASP A 139 -12.11 2.92 12.04
N HIS A 140 -11.68 2.68 10.79
CA HIS A 140 -12.13 3.43 9.61
C HIS A 140 -13.62 3.21 9.33
N ARG A 141 -14.13 1.98 9.48
CA ARG A 141 -15.57 1.72 9.30
C ARG A 141 -16.42 2.40 10.36
N GLU A 142 -15.93 2.48 11.59
CA GLU A 142 -16.59 3.20 12.68
C GLU A 142 -16.63 4.71 12.38
N ARG A 143 -15.48 5.31 12.02
CA ARG A 143 -15.40 6.73 11.64
C ARG A 143 -16.28 7.09 10.45
N ALA A 144 -16.38 6.23 9.45
CA ALA A 144 -17.29 6.44 8.33
C ALA A 144 -18.76 6.51 8.79
N ARG A 145 -19.17 5.62 9.71
CA ARG A 145 -20.53 5.67 10.28
C ARG A 145 -20.77 6.93 11.10
N GLU A 146 -19.78 7.37 11.88
CA GLU A 146 -19.88 8.59 12.71
C GLU A 146 -20.17 9.84 11.89
N VAL A 147 -19.64 9.92 10.67
CA VAL A 147 -19.89 11.02 9.73
C VAL A 147 -21.04 10.74 8.75
N GLY A 148 -21.78 9.63 8.93
CA GLY A 148 -22.90 9.25 8.06
C GLY A 148 -22.50 8.76 6.66
N ALA A 149 -21.21 8.45 6.44
CA ALA A 149 -20.69 7.97 5.17
C ALA A 149 -21.00 6.47 4.95
N SER A 150 -21.45 6.13 3.75
CA SER A 150 -21.60 4.75 3.31
C SER A 150 -20.23 4.11 3.02
N VAL A 151 -20.08 2.82 3.34
CA VAL A 151 -18.82 2.08 3.17
C VAL A 151 -19.00 0.87 2.26
N SER A 152 -18.13 0.75 1.27
CA SER A 152 -17.96 -0.45 0.45
C SER A 152 -16.64 -1.15 0.76
N VAL A 153 -16.68 -2.47 0.94
CA VAL A 153 -15.47 -3.28 1.17
C VAL A 153 -15.08 -3.94 -0.14
N VAL A 154 -13.84 -3.73 -0.55
CA VAL A 154 -13.25 -4.33 -1.76
C VAL A 154 -12.48 -5.56 -1.35
N ASP A 155 -13.12 -6.72 -1.48
CA ASP A 155 -12.47 -8.01 -1.27
C ASP A 155 -11.50 -8.29 -2.42
N SER A 156 -10.21 -8.28 -2.11
CA SER A 156 -9.15 -8.43 -3.10
C SER A 156 -7.87 -8.91 -2.46
N HIS A 157 -7.54 -10.19 -2.63
CA HIS A 157 -6.24 -10.75 -2.25
C HIS A 157 -5.07 -9.87 -2.71
N ARG A 158 -5.13 -9.37 -3.95
CA ARG A 158 -4.11 -8.49 -4.56
C ARG A 158 -3.89 -7.16 -3.83
N LEU A 159 -4.91 -6.64 -3.13
CA LEU A 159 -4.79 -5.41 -2.35
C LEU A 159 -4.64 -5.70 -0.85
N ALA A 160 -5.06 -6.87 -0.40
CA ALA A 160 -4.97 -7.27 1.00
C ALA A 160 -3.57 -7.76 1.40
N THR A 161 -2.72 -8.11 0.45
CA THR A 161 -1.36 -8.59 0.70
C THR A 161 -0.35 -7.45 0.59
N ASP A 162 -0.14 -6.76 1.71
CA ASP A 162 1.04 -5.94 1.98
C ASP A 162 2.27 -6.82 2.23
N VAL A 163 3.45 -6.33 1.83
CA VAL A 163 4.71 -7.07 1.93
C VAL A 163 5.52 -6.54 3.09
N ASP A 164 5.42 -7.15 4.28
CA ASP A 164 6.08 -6.67 5.50
C ASP A 164 6.98 -7.71 6.16
N GLU A 165 6.68 -8.99 6.03
CA GLU A 165 7.39 -10.08 6.69
C GLU A 165 7.94 -11.10 5.69
N ARG A 166 8.87 -11.96 6.15
CA ARG A 166 9.51 -12.98 5.31
C ARG A 166 8.48 -13.84 4.54
N ALA A 167 7.35 -14.16 5.18
CA ALA A 167 6.31 -14.97 4.57
C ALA A 167 5.65 -14.30 3.36
N ASP A 168 5.62 -12.97 3.31
CA ASP A 168 4.99 -12.22 2.23
C ASP A 168 5.88 -12.18 0.97
N LEU A 169 7.18 -12.40 1.12
CA LEU A 169 8.11 -12.50 -0.03
C LEU A 169 7.73 -13.66 -0.96
N ALA A 170 7.16 -14.75 -0.42
CA ALA A 170 6.65 -15.85 -1.23
C ALA A 170 5.48 -15.39 -2.12
N GLU A 171 4.60 -14.54 -1.60
CA GLU A 171 3.48 -13.98 -2.36
C GLU A 171 4.00 -13.15 -3.54
N VAL A 172 5.04 -12.34 -3.34
CA VAL A 172 5.68 -11.57 -4.43
C VAL A 172 6.27 -12.48 -5.50
N LEU A 173 6.97 -13.55 -5.12
CA LEU A 173 7.54 -14.51 -6.08
C LEU A 173 6.48 -15.28 -6.88
N ILE A 174 5.34 -15.60 -6.25
CA ILE A 174 4.24 -16.38 -6.86
C ILE A 174 3.34 -15.48 -7.72
N HIS A 175 3.07 -14.26 -7.26
CA HIS A 175 1.99 -13.44 -7.80
C HIS A 175 2.46 -12.14 -8.47
N GLY A 176 3.64 -11.63 -8.13
CA GLY A 176 4.20 -10.42 -8.75
C GLY A 176 4.73 -10.66 -10.16
N ASP A 177 4.88 -9.59 -10.91
CA ASP A 177 5.41 -9.58 -12.29
C ASP A 177 6.19 -8.30 -12.63
N GLY A 178 6.56 -7.50 -11.63
CA GLY A 178 7.31 -6.25 -11.79
C GLY A 178 8.56 -6.15 -10.90
N PRO A 179 9.12 -4.92 -10.74
CA PRO A 179 10.44 -4.72 -10.15
C PRO A 179 10.68 -5.37 -8.79
N ALA A 180 9.70 -5.45 -7.89
CA ALA A 180 9.91 -6.10 -6.59
C ALA A 180 10.15 -7.61 -6.73
N ARG A 181 9.47 -8.27 -7.68
CA ARG A 181 9.72 -9.69 -7.95
C ARG A 181 11.10 -9.89 -8.55
N ASP A 182 11.45 -9.10 -9.56
CA ASP A 182 12.77 -9.19 -10.21
C ASP A 182 13.90 -8.94 -9.21
N TRP A 183 13.71 -7.96 -8.32
CA TRP A 183 14.64 -7.69 -7.22
C TRP A 183 14.85 -8.91 -6.32
N LEU A 184 13.78 -9.62 -5.94
CA LEU A 184 13.90 -10.83 -5.11
C LEU A 184 14.67 -11.94 -5.84
N VAL A 185 14.39 -12.14 -7.13
CA VAL A 185 15.08 -13.14 -7.95
C VAL A 185 16.56 -12.80 -8.07
N ASP A 186 16.90 -11.55 -8.36
CA ASP A 186 18.29 -11.08 -8.49
C ASP A 186 19.06 -11.14 -7.17
N ALA A 187 18.36 -10.95 -6.04
CA ALA A 187 18.91 -11.12 -4.70
C ALA A 187 19.10 -12.60 -4.30
N GLY A 188 18.65 -13.56 -5.13
CA GLY A 188 18.81 -15.00 -4.92
C GLY A 188 17.68 -15.66 -4.12
N PHE A 189 16.54 -15.01 -3.94
CA PHE A 189 15.40 -15.62 -3.26
C PHE A 189 14.70 -16.65 -4.15
N GLU A 190 14.40 -17.80 -3.55
CA GLU A 190 13.66 -18.89 -4.18
C GLU A 190 12.55 -19.40 -3.25
N LEU A 191 11.49 -19.96 -3.84
CA LEU A 191 10.43 -20.61 -3.07
C LEU A 191 10.97 -21.90 -2.42
N ASP A 192 10.61 -22.11 -1.16
CA ASP A 192 10.86 -23.35 -0.42
C ASP A 192 9.51 -23.95 0.02
N ALA A 193 9.25 -25.17 -0.47
CA ALA A 193 8.02 -25.92 -0.21
C ALA A 193 8.21 -27.09 0.77
N GLY A 194 9.37 -27.20 1.44
CA GLY A 194 9.71 -28.35 2.28
C GLY A 194 8.90 -28.49 3.58
N GLY A 195 8.29 -27.40 4.07
CA GLY A 195 7.68 -27.32 5.41
C GLY A 195 6.14 -27.33 5.47
N GLY A 196 5.46 -27.74 4.40
CA GLY A 196 3.97 -27.78 4.33
C GLY A 196 3.29 -26.44 4.06
N ARG A 197 3.91 -25.31 4.42
CA ARG A 197 3.57 -23.97 3.91
C ARG A 197 4.76 -23.43 3.13
N VAL A 198 4.50 -22.86 1.95
CA VAL A 198 5.53 -22.25 1.12
C VAL A 198 6.14 -21.05 1.86
N THR A 199 7.47 -20.99 1.87
CA THR A 199 8.29 -19.90 2.39
C THR A 199 9.32 -19.50 1.34
N VAL A 200 10.26 -18.63 1.69
CA VAL A 200 11.43 -18.30 0.87
C VAL A 200 12.73 -18.72 1.54
N ARG A 201 13.71 -19.08 0.71
CA ARG A 201 15.12 -19.24 1.09
C ARG A 201 16.00 -18.36 0.22
N ARG A 202 17.15 -17.98 0.74
CA ARG A 202 18.18 -17.19 0.10
C ARG A 202 19.53 -17.81 0.43
#